data_AF-A0A535ALC8-F1
#
_entry.id   AF-A0A535ALC8-F1
#
_cell.length_a   1.000
_cell.length_b   1.000
_cell.length_c   1.000
_cell.angle_alpha   90.00
_cell.angle_beta   90.00
_cell.angle_gamma   90.00
#
_symmetry.space_group_name_H-M   'P 1'
#
loop_
_entity.id
_entity.type
_entity.pdbx_description
1 polymer ?
#
loop_
_entity_poly.entity_id
_entity_poly.type
_entity_poly.pdbx_seq_one_letter_code
_entity_poly.pdbx_strand_id
1 'polypeptide(L)'
;MAVNVERLSRDFLRVCEVAAVACARTMGQGDRRHSDHVATESMRKEMDAIAMRGTVVIGEGERDEAPMLFIGEKVGCGRADDMEVDIAV
;
A
#
# COMPACT_ATOMS: atom_id res chain seq x y z
N MET A 1 5.30 -10.76 22.67
CA MET A 1 4.14 -9.92 22.28
C MET A 1 3.23 -10.76 21.42
N ALA A 2 1.93 -10.81 21.72
CA ALA A 2 0.98 -11.45 20.82
C ALA A 2 0.86 -10.61 19.55
N VAL A 3 1.01 -11.23 18.39
CA VAL A 3 0.82 -10.59 17.10
C VAL A 3 -0.67 -10.23 16.96
N ASN A 4 -0.99 -8.94 16.83
CA ASN A 4 -2.38 -8.50 16.67
C ASN A 4 -2.75 -8.44 15.19
N VAL A 5 -2.96 -9.63 14.59
CA VAL A 5 -3.37 -9.79 13.18
C VAL A 5 -4.74 -9.14 12.92
N GLU A 6 -5.64 -9.13 13.91
CA GLU A 6 -6.98 -8.55 13.75
C GLU A 6 -6.94 -7.02 13.56
N ARG A 7 -6.02 -6.33 14.22
CA ARG A 7 -5.80 -4.90 13.97
C ARG A 7 -5.28 -4.68 12.55
N LEU A 8 -4.27 -5.44 12.16
CA LEU A 8 -3.65 -5.30 10.85
C LEU A 8 -4.63 -5.58 9.70
N SER A 9 -5.55 -6.53 9.86
CA SER A 9 -6.59 -6.81 8.86
C SER A 9 -7.55 -5.63 8.67
N ARG A 10 -7.91 -4.91 9.74
CA ARG A 10 -8.72 -3.69 9.66
C ARG A 10 -7.95 -2.52 9.02
N ASP A 11 -6.67 -2.41 9.32
CA ASP A 11 -5.80 -1.40 8.72
C ASP A 11 -5.69 -1.63 7.19
N PHE A 12 -5.48 -2.88 6.73
CA PHE A 12 -5.46 -3.19 5.30
C PHE A 12 -6.83 -3.11 4.61
N LEU A 13 -7.93 -3.37 5.33
CA LEU A 13 -9.26 -3.11 4.80
C LEU A 13 -9.39 -1.64 4.38
N ARG A 14 -8.92 -0.72 5.24
CA ARG A 14 -8.92 0.72 4.94
C ARG A 14 -8.02 1.06 3.75
N VAL A 15 -6.84 0.46 3.63
CA VAL A 15 -5.95 0.62 2.46
C VAL A 15 -6.68 0.29 1.16
N CYS A 16 -7.37 -0.86 1.12
CA CYS A 16 -8.15 -1.27 -0.05
C CYS A 16 -9.32 -0.30 -0.34
N GLU A 17 -10.03 0.15 0.70
CA GLU A 17 -11.16 1.08 0.57
C GLU A 17 -10.73 2.42 -0.04
N VAL A 18 -9.65 3.04 0.49
CA VAL A 18 -9.21 4.35 -0.01
C VAL A 18 -8.69 4.26 -1.44
N ALA A 19 -8.01 3.18 -1.80
CA ALA A 19 -7.54 2.92 -3.15
C ALA A 19 -8.68 2.76 -4.14
N ALA A 20 -9.67 1.93 -3.79
CA ALA A 20 -10.85 1.69 -4.60
C ALA A 20 -11.66 2.98 -4.81
N VAL A 21 -11.83 3.80 -3.76
CA VAL A 21 -12.52 5.08 -3.88
C VAL A 21 -11.74 6.07 -4.75
N ALA A 22 -10.41 6.09 -4.66
CA ALA A 22 -9.58 6.96 -5.48
C ALA A 22 -9.68 6.62 -6.97
N CYS A 23 -9.53 5.35 -7.35
CA CYS A 23 -9.63 4.95 -8.76
C CYS A 23 -11.07 4.97 -9.29
N ALA A 24 -12.09 4.78 -8.43
CA ALA A 24 -13.49 4.92 -8.85
C ALA A 24 -13.80 6.35 -9.33
N ARG A 25 -13.13 7.38 -8.80
CA ARG A 25 -13.31 8.77 -9.22
C ARG A 25 -12.74 9.06 -10.62
N THR A 26 -11.82 8.22 -11.10
CA THR A 26 -11.23 8.33 -12.45
C THR A 26 -11.92 7.40 -13.45
N MET A 27 -12.93 6.64 -13.04
CA MET A 27 -13.66 5.72 -13.90
C MET A 27 -14.31 6.44 -15.09
N GLY A 28 -14.15 5.87 -16.29
CA GLY A 28 -14.74 6.41 -17.51
C GLY A 28 -13.96 7.55 -18.17
N GLN A 29 -12.85 8.00 -17.58
CA GLN A 29 -12.00 9.05 -18.18
C GLN A 29 -11.14 8.55 -19.36
N GLY A 30 -11.02 7.23 -19.53
CA GLY A 30 -10.18 6.64 -20.58
C GLY A 30 -8.67 6.73 -20.32
N ASP A 31 -8.26 7.20 -19.15
CA ASP A 31 -6.85 7.32 -18.74
C ASP A 31 -6.48 6.24 -17.72
N ARG A 32 -5.96 5.12 -18.22
CA ARG A 32 -5.52 4.00 -17.38
C ARG A 32 -4.40 4.42 -16.42
N ARG A 33 -3.41 5.19 -16.90
CA ARG A 33 -2.21 5.51 -16.12
C ARG A 33 -2.55 6.45 -14.97
N HIS A 34 -3.43 7.42 -15.21
CA HIS A 34 -3.91 8.28 -14.15
C HIS A 34 -4.70 7.49 -13.09
N SER A 35 -5.57 6.57 -13.52
CA SER A 35 -6.35 5.72 -12.61
C SER A 35 -5.47 4.80 -11.74
N ASP A 36 -4.41 4.24 -12.32
CA ASP A 36 -3.37 3.46 -11.62
C ASP A 36 -2.69 4.32 -10.55
N HIS A 37 -2.26 5.52 -10.97
CA HIS A 37 -1.50 6.42 -10.13
C HIS A 37 -2.28 6.86 -8.88
N VAL A 38 -3.54 7.25 -9.04
CA VAL A 38 -4.35 7.68 -7.87
C VAL A 38 -4.64 6.52 -6.91
N ALA A 39 -4.75 5.29 -7.40
CA ALA A 39 -4.98 4.09 -6.59
C ALA A 39 -3.74 3.76 -5.76
N THR A 40 -2.60 3.62 -6.44
CA THR A 40 -1.31 3.32 -5.85
C THR A 40 -0.92 4.39 -4.84
N GLU A 41 -1.04 5.68 -5.20
CA GLU A 41 -0.76 6.81 -4.31
C GLU A 41 -1.57 6.74 -3.01
N SER A 42 -2.86 6.47 -3.13
CA SER A 42 -3.76 6.36 -1.98
C SER A 42 -3.42 5.15 -1.10
N MET A 43 -3.12 3.98 -1.69
CA MET A 43 -2.68 2.80 -0.95
C MET A 43 -1.41 3.10 -0.15
N ARG A 44 -0.38 3.59 -0.84
CA ARG A 44 0.93 3.84 -0.26
C ARG A 44 0.83 4.82 0.89
N LYS A 45 0.09 5.92 0.72
CA LYS A 45 -0.10 6.93 1.76
C LYS A 45 -0.82 6.36 2.99
N GLU A 46 -1.84 5.53 2.79
CA GLU A 46 -2.55 4.91 3.92
C GLU A 46 -1.66 3.91 4.65
N MET A 47 -0.80 3.18 3.93
CA MET A 47 0.17 2.26 4.53
C MET A 47 1.17 2.96 5.47
N ASP A 48 1.51 4.25 5.28
CA ASP A 48 2.42 4.98 6.18
C ASP A 48 1.92 5.03 7.63
N ALA A 49 0.60 5.00 7.85
CA ALA A 49 -0.01 5.09 9.18
C ALA A 49 -0.09 3.74 9.91
N ILE A 50 0.19 2.63 9.23
CA ILE A 50 0.09 1.29 9.79
C ILE A 50 1.31 0.99 10.65
N ALA A 51 1.09 0.48 11.87
CA ALA A 51 2.14 0.06 12.79
C ALA A 51 2.78 -1.27 12.34
N MET A 52 3.61 -1.19 11.29
CA MET A 52 4.32 -2.31 10.69
C MET A 52 5.70 -1.87 10.14
N ARG A 53 6.59 -2.84 9.97
CA ARG A 53 7.76 -2.78 9.08
C ARG A 53 7.45 -3.61 7.83
N GLY A 54 6.72 -3.01 6.90
CA GLY A 54 6.31 -3.66 5.65
C GLY A 54 7.43 -3.64 4.60
N THR A 55 7.56 -4.72 3.84
CA THR A 55 8.38 -4.79 2.63
C THR A 55 7.53 -5.21 1.46
N VAL A 56 7.49 -4.42 0.38
CA VAL A 56 6.82 -4.81 -0.85
C VAL A 56 7.65 -5.90 -1.53
N VAL A 57 7.08 -7.10 -1.68
CA VAL A 57 7.73 -8.24 -2.37
C VAL A 57 7.12 -8.49 -3.74
N ILE A 58 5.90 -7.99 -3.98
CA ILE A 58 5.22 -7.93 -5.28
C ILE A 58 4.56 -6.55 -5.36
N GLY A 59 4.81 -5.80 -6.42
CA GLY A 59 4.19 -4.49 -6.61
C GLY A 59 4.23 -4.01 -8.06
N GLU A 60 4.20 -2.69 -8.27
CA GLU A 60 4.04 -2.05 -9.59
C GLU A 60 5.20 -2.32 -10.57
N GLY A 61 6.35 -2.75 -10.05
CA GLY A 61 7.52 -3.11 -10.83
C GLY A 61 8.81 -2.97 -10.04
N GLU A 62 9.92 -2.95 -10.78
CA GLU A 62 11.24 -2.64 -10.23
C GLU A 62 11.37 -1.16 -9.88
N ARG A 63 12.29 -0.81 -8.97
CA ARG A 63 12.47 0.58 -8.47
C ARG A 63 12.72 1.61 -9.58
N ASP A 64 13.38 1.20 -10.66
CA ASP A 64 13.69 2.10 -11.78
C ASP A 64 12.48 2.35 -12.69
N GLU A 65 11.45 1.50 -12.60
CA GLU A 65 10.25 1.52 -13.45
C GLU A 65 9.02 2.06 -12.71
N ALA A 66 8.97 1.88 -11.39
CA ALA A 66 7.87 2.28 -10.54
C ALA A 66 8.33 3.30 -9.48
N PRO A 67 7.77 4.53 -9.45
CA PRO A 67 8.15 5.56 -8.48
C PRO A 67 7.75 5.20 -7.04
N MET A 68 6.84 4.24 -6.88
CA MET A 68 6.26 3.82 -5.62
C MET A 68 5.62 2.44 -5.74
N LEU A 69 5.41 1.80 -4.59
CA LEU A 69 5.05 0.39 -4.44
C LEU A 69 5.93 -0.55 -5.29
N PHE A 70 7.23 -0.25 -5.35
CA PHE A 70 8.21 -1.05 -6.09
C PHE A 70 8.74 -2.21 -5.22
N ILE A 71 9.28 -3.25 -5.85
CA ILE A 71 9.87 -4.39 -5.15
C ILE A 71 11.02 -3.95 -4.23
N GLY A 72 10.90 -4.26 -2.95
CA GLY A 72 11.84 -3.90 -1.89
C GLY A 72 11.51 -2.59 -1.16
N GLU A 73 10.44 -1.88 -1.55
CA GLU A 73 10.04 -0.66 -0.84
C GLU A 73 9.64 -0.94 0.60
N LYS A 74 10.03 -0.04 1.51
CA LYS A 74 9.65 -0.07 2.93
C LYS A 74 8.43 0.82 3.17
N VAL A 75 7.43 0.24 3.82
CA VAL A 75 6.14 0.89 4.11
C VAL A 75 5.73 0.64 5.57
N GLY A 76 4.83 1.47 6.09
CA GLY A 76 4.47 1.46 7.52
C GLY A 76 5.27 2.45 8.35
N CYS A 77 4.87 2.58 9.61
CA CYS A 77 5.50 3.49 10.59
C CYS A 77 6.96 3.12 10.86
N GLY A 78 7.34 1.85 10.69
CA GLY A 78 8.74 1.43 10.71
C GLY A 78 9.38 1.36 12.09
N ARG A 79 8.62 1.28 13.19
CA ARG A 79 9.21 1.27 14.54
C ARG A 79 9.95 -0.04 14.80
N ALA A 80 10.95 0.00 15.68
CA ALA A 80 11.81 -1.15 15.96
C ALA A 80 11.06 -2.34 16.60
N ASP A 81 9.94 -2.10 17.26
CA ASP A 81 9.07 -3.08 17.88
C ASP A 81 7.84 -3.47 17.02
N ASP A 82 7.65 -2.80 15.87
CA ASP A 82 6.59 -3.15 14.94
C ASP A 82 6.80 -4.55 14.34
N MET A 83 5.75 -5.14 13.77
CA MET A 83 5.84 -6.43 13.11
C MET A 83 6.44 -6.32 11.71
N GLU A 84 7.30 -7.26 11.33
CA GLU A 84 7.77 -7.42 9.95
C GLU A 84 6.75 -8.17 9.10
N VAL A 85 6.47 -7.61 7.91
CA VAL A 85 5.46 -8.14 7.00
C VAL A 85 5.94 -8.01 5.56
N ASP A 86 5.81 -9.08 4.79
CA ASP A 86 5.97 -9.04 3.34
C ASP A 86 4.61 -8.75 2.70
N ILE A 87 4.59 -7.83 1.74
CA ILE A 87 3.38 -7.25 1.17
C ILE A 87 3.37 -7.49 -0.34
N ALA A 88 2.25 -7.98 -0.84
CA ALA A 88 1.90 -7.97 -2.25
C ALA A 88 0.78 -6.95 -2.46
N VAL A 89 0.93 -6.08 -3.47
CA VAL A 89 -0.10 -5.13 -3.90
C VAL A 89 -0.56 -5.41 -5.31
#